data_AF-A0A140NRD3-F1
#
_entry.id   AF-A0A140NRD3-F1
#
_cell.length_a   1.000
_cell.length_b   1.000
_cell.length_c   1.000
_cell.angle_alpha   90.00
_cell.angle_beta   90.00
_cell.angle_gamma   90.00
#
_symmetry.space_group_name_H-M   'P 1'
#
loop_
_entity.id
_entity.type
_entity.pdbx_description
1 polymer ?
#
loop_
_entity_poly.entity_id
_entity_poly.type
_entity_poly.pdbx_seq_one_letter_code
_entity_poly.pdbx_strand_id
1 'polypeptide(L)'
;MNQQLTITTGYLPRLNKFQDLMFSCVDSWMHLDLYQQELKILAKKINNLFSIVNLLDAYMSELKKLSQSQERYAWRELTANRELTVKNDFILKTNERIERTSKSSYEEFKNELRRLQSHRSALLKQVNELRAERNELVVKKKVAEEEHKANKDTLKKEYELCVDAWGQIAKKFEAYYAFKDCDLEQVNMWMRGLSEGGTLTEIRQIVLKMANEDVAHATQNFNEIKNEFQLYKRRVQDAHDTKEYPDSFSSDKARRDYLKIKHNEAFDERKKLMEARTFLYTRRDELKGYIERIQPLHPDAGIDSLFEMLSLDRAFDAWSIFGINTAKQKRKYWEEKQKRSEKYV
;
A
#
# COMPACT_ATOMS: atom_id res chain seq x y z
N MET A 1 19.89 -16.75 -26.81
CA MET A 1 18.63 -16.01 -27.12
C MET A 1 17.43 -16.95 -27.26
N ASN A 2 17.47 -18.01 -28.10
CA ASN A 2 16.32 -18.93 -28.26
C ASN A 2 15.91 -19.69 -26.98
N GLN A 3 16.85 -20.09 -26.11
CA GLN A 3 16.52 -20.70 -24.82
C GLN A 3 15.93 -19.71 -23.80
N GLN A 4 16.19 -18.40 -23.93
CA GLN A 4 15.65 -17.37 -23.03
C GLN A 4 14.16 -17.11 -23.33
N LEU A 5 13.76 -17.17 -24.60
CA LEU A 5 12.35 -17.09 -25.03
C LEU A 5 11.51 -18.27 -24.53
N THR A 6 12.10 -19.47 -24.42
CA THR A 6 11.42 -20.69 -23.93
C THR A 6 11.10 -20.65 -22.43
N ILE A 7 11.80 -19.82 -21.67
CA ILE A 7 11.59 -19.71 -20.21
C ILE A 7 10.41 -18.76 -19.91
N THR A 8 10.23 -17.71 -20.72
CA THR A 8 9.10 -16.79 -20.61
C THR A 8 7.77 -17.39 -21.05
N THR A 9 7.77 -18.40 -21.92
CA THR A 9 6.55 -19.04 -22.45
C THR A 9 5.67 -19.67 -21.37
N GLY A 10 6.24 -20.17 -20.26
CA GLY A 10 5.48 -20.70 -19.13
C GLY A 10 5.08 -19.65 -18.09
N TYR A 11 5.83 -18.55 -18.00
CA TYR A 11 5.63 -17.52 -16.98
C TYR A 11 4.53 -16.53 -17.35
N LEU A 12 4.50 -16.04 -18.59
CA LEU A 12 3.53 -15.03 -19.02
C LEU A 12 2.06 -15.49 -18.85
N PRO A 13 1.67 -16.73 -19.21
CA PRO A 13 0.32 -17.22 -18.92
C PRO A 13 -0.01 -17.22 -17.43
N ARG A 14 0.98 -17.51 -16.58
CA ARG A 14 0.82 -17.49 -15.12
C ARG A 14 0.64 -16.07 -14.58
N LEU A 15 1.43 -15.12 -15.09
CA LEU A 15 1.30 -13.71 -14.76
C LEU A 15 -0.07 -13.16 -15.19
N ASN A 16 -0.57 -13.54 -16.37
CA ASN A 16 -1.91 -13.17 -16.82
C ASN A 16 -2.99 -13.74 -15.88
N LYS A 17 -2.91 -15.03 -15.53
CA LYS A 17 -3.82 -15.65 -14.55
C LYS A 17 -3.79 -14.92 -13.20
N PHE A 18 -2.60 -14.53 -12.74
CA PHE A 18 -2.45 -13.73 -11.53
C PHE A 18 -3.17 -12.37 -11.65
N GLN A 19 -3.03 -11.69 -12.80
CA GLN A 19 -3.74 -10.43 -13.06
C GLN A 19 -5.26 -10.61 -13.08
N ASP A 20 -5.77 -11.68 -13.70
CA ASP A 20 -7.20 -11.99 -13.71
C ASP A 20 -7.74 -12.19 -12.28
N LEU A 21 -7.00 -12.92 -11.44
CA LEU A 21 -7.35 -13.12 -10.03
C LEU A 21 -7.33 -11.83 -9.21
N MET A 22 -6.45 -10.86 -9.56
CA MET A 22 -6.48 -9.54 -8.93
C MET A 22 -7.81 -8.84 -9.22
N PHE A 23 -8.29 -8.88 -10.46
CA PHE A 23 -9.60 -8.31 -10.80
C PHE A 23 -10.75 -8.99 -10.06
N SER A 24 -10.73 -10.32 -9.91
CA SER A 24 -11.73 -11.03 -9.08
C SER A 24 -11.69 -10.59 -7.61
N CYS A 25 -10.51 -10.30 -7.06
CA CYS A 25 -10.39 -9.76 -5.70
C CYS A 25 -10.94 -8.34 -5.59
N VAL A 26 -10.69 -7.48 -6.58
CA VAL A 26 -11.26 -6.11 -6.62
C VAL A 26 -12.78 -6.17 -6.71
N ASP A 27 -13.33 -6.99 -7.60
CA ASP A 27 -14.78 -7.11 -7.82
C ASP A 27 -15.50 -7.61 -6.55
N SER A 28 -15.01 -8.70 -5.96
CA SER A 28 -15.56 -9.21 -4.69
C SER A 28 -15.42 -8.21 -3.53
N TRP A 29 -14.33 -7.44 -3.48
CA TRP A 29 -14.18 -6.37 -2.50
C TRP A 29 -15.17 -5.21 -2.72
N MET A 30 -15.42 -4.81 -3.97
CA MET A 30 -16.40 -3.77 -4.29
C MET A 30 -17.80 -4.18 -3.86
N HIS A 31 -18.18 -5.44 -4.05
CA HIS A 31 -19.44 -5.99 -3.53
C HIS A 31 -19.53 -5.90 -2.01
N LEU A 32 -18.44 -6.19 -1.29
CA LEU A 32 -18.39 -6.03 0.17
C LEU A 32 -18.55 -4.58 0.62
N ASP A 33 -17.90 -3.63 -0.05
CA ASP A 33 -18.06 -2.21 0.24
C ASP A 33 -19.51 -1.76 0.00
N LEU A 34 -20.12 -2.18 -1.11
CA LEU A 34 -21.53 -1.90 -1.41
C LEU A 34 -22.46 -2.42 -0.32
N TYR A 35 -22.35 -3.69 0.08
CA TYR A 35 -23.16 -4.24 1.19
C TYR A 35 -22.95 -3.44 2.48
N GLN A 36 -21.71 -3.04 2.78
CA GLN A 36 -21.42 -2.25 3.97
C GLN A 36 -22.05 -0.85 3.92
N GLN A 37 -22.07 -0.22 2.74
CA GLN A 37 -22.74 1.07 2.53
C GLN A 37 -24.26 0.93 2.66
N GLU A 38 -24.87 -0.10 2.07
CA GLU A 38 -26.30 -0.38 2.15
C GLU A 38 -26.74 -0.66 3.60
N LEU A 39 -25.98 -1.45 4.36
CA LEU A 39 -26.25 -1.67 5.78
C LEU A 39 -26.22 -0.36 6.58
N LYS A 40 -25.28 0.56 6.28
CA LYS A 40 -25.23 1.87 6.93
C LYS A 40 -26.46 2.71 6.59
N ILE A 41 -26.93 2.67 5.34
CA ILE A 41 -28.14 3.38 4.90
C ILE A 41 -29.38 2.80 5.60
N LEU A 42 -29.53 1.47 5.64
CA LEU A 42 -30.64 0.81 6.32
C LEU A 42 -30.65 1.12 7.82
N ALA A 43 -29.49 1.09 8.48
CA ALA A 43 -29.37 1.46 9.88
C ALA A 43 -29.84 2.91 10.13
N LYS A 44 -29.45 3.85 9.27
CA LYS A 44 -29.92 5.25 9.34
C LYS A 44 -31.43 5.36 9.12
N LYS A 45 -32.00 4.66 8.13
CA LYS A 45 -33.45 4.65 7.87
C LYS A 45 -34.24 4.13 9.07
N ILE A 46 -33.80 2.99 9.65
CA ILE A 46 -34.43 2.39 10.84
C ILE A 46 -34.38 3.38 12.03
N ASN A 47 -33.22 3.98 12.29
CA ASN A 47 -33.08 4.95 13.39
C ASN A 47 -33.96 6.19 13.20
N ASN A 48 -34.10 6.68 11.97
CA ASN A 48 -34.97 7.80 11.68
C ASN A 48 -36.45 7.45 11.95
N LEU A 49 -36.92 6.28 11.48
CA LEU A 49 -38.28 5.82 11.74
C LEU A 49 -38.56 5.66 13.24
N PHE A 50 -37.60 5.13 14.01
CA PHE A 50 -37.74 5.07 15.48
C PHE A 50 -37.85 6.44 16.12
N SER A 51 -37.11 7.44 15.63
CA SER A 51 -37.20 8.82 16.12
C SER A 51 -38.59 9.40 15.89
N ILE A 52 -39.20 9.12 14.72
CA ILE A 52 -40.57 9.53 14.40
C ILE A 52 -41.58 8.80 15.30
N VAL A 53 -41.43 7.49 15.50
CA VAL A 53 -42.29 6.70 16.39
C VAL A 53 -42.26 7.25 17.82
N ASN A 54 -41.08 7.57 18.35
CA ASN A 54 -40.94 8.15 19.69
C ASN A 54 -41.65 9.51 19.80
N LEU A 55 -41.58 10.33 18.76
CA LEU A 55 -42.25 11.63 18.70
C LEU A 55 -43.78 11.47 18.61
N LEU A 56 -44.28 10.48 17.87
CA LEU A 56 -45.70 10.11 17.89
C LEU A 56 -46.16 9.60 19.26
N ASP A 57 -45.35 8.79 19.94
CA ASP A 57 -45.64 8.30 21.29
C ASP A 57 -45.73 9.45 22.30
N ALA A 58 -44.86 10.46 22.17
CA ALA A 58 -44.95 11.70 22.96
C ALA A 58 -46.24 12.47 22.65
N TYR A 59 -46.57 12.70 21.38
CA TYR A 59 -47.81 13.38 20.99
C TYR A 59 -49.07 12.65 21.44
N MET A 60 -49.10 11.33 21.29
CA MET A 60 -50.21 10.50 21.77
C MET A 60 -50.36 10.59 23.28
N SER A 61 -49.25 10.71 24.03
CA SER A 61 -49.26 10.88 25.48
C SER A 61 -49.82 12.25 25.89
N GLU A 62 -49.40 13.32 25.22
CA GLU A 62 -49.95 14.67 25.46
C GLU A 62 -51.43 14.77 25.06
N LEU A 63 -51.84 14.20 23.93
CA LEU A 63 -53.25 14.13 23.54
C LEU A 63 -54.09 13.35 24.55
N LYS A 64 -53.56 12.25 25.11
CA LYS A 64 -54.21 11.53 26.21
C LYS A 64 -54.38 12.42 27.43
N LYS A 65 -53.36 13.16 27.87
CA LYS A 65 -53.49 14.11 28.99
C LYS A 65 -54.55 15.18 28.72
N LEU A 66 -54.56 15.79 27.53
CA LEU A 66 -55.52 16.83 27.13
C LEU A 66 -56.97 16.29 27.09
N SER A 67 -57.16 15.09 26.55
CA SER A 67 -58.47 14.41 26.53
C SER A 67 -58.95 13.98 27.91
N GLN A 68 -58.04 13.76 28.86
CA GLN A 68 -58.31 13.38 30.25
C GLN A 68 -58.53 14.56 31.19
N SER A 69 -58.35 15.82 30.74
CA SER A 69 -58.32 16.98 31.63
C SER A 69 -59.47 16.98 32.65
N GLN A 70 -59.05 16.91 33.91
CA GLN A 70 -59.85 16.89 35.14
C GLN A 70 -60.89 18.02 35.20
N GLU A 71 -60.76 19.08 34.40
CA GLU A 71 -61.74 20.16 34.29
C GLU A 71 -63.10 19.70 33.74
N ARG A 72 -63.17 18.73 32.81
CA ARG A 72 -64.46 18.23 32.30
C ARG A 72 -65.18 17.33 33.30
N TYR A 73 -64.43 16.50 34.02
CA TYR A 73 -64.99 15.63 35.06
C TYR A 73 -65.41 16.46 36.28
N ALA A 74 -64.55 17.38 36.74
CA ALA A 74 -64.86 18.30 37.83
C ALA A 74 -66.02 19.25 37.51
N TRP A 75 -66.10 19.78 36.28
CA TRP A 75 -67.23 20.62 35.84
C TRP A 75 -68.54 19.81 35.74
N ARG A 76 -68.50 18.55 35.26
CA ARG A 76 -69.68 17.66 35.26
C ARG A 76 -70.10 17.24 36.68
N GLU A 77 -69.17 16.97 37.60
CA GLU A 77 -69.50 16.71 39.01
C GLU A 77 -70.10 17.96 39.70
N LEU A 78 -69.53 19.14 39.45
CA LEU A 78 -70.01 20.41 40.00
C LEU A 78 -71.40 20.82 39.47
N THR A 79 -71.70 20.51 38.21
CA THR A 79 -72.97 20.87 37.56
C THR A 79 -74.05 19.80 37.72
N ALA A 80 -73.71 18.50 37.76
CA ALA A 80 -74.68 17.43 38.02
C ALA A 80 -75.30 17.54 39.42
N ASN A 81 -74.55 18.07 40.41
CA ASN A 81 -75.02 18.28 41.77
C ASN A 81 -75.71 19.65 42.00
N ARG A 82 -75.83 20.50 40.97
CA ARG A 82 -76.50 21.81 41.06
C ARG A 82 -77.61 21.88 40.02
N GLU A 83 -78.85 21.56 40.41
CA GLU A 83 -80.00 21.84 39.56
C GLU A 83 -80.04 23.33 39.21
N LEU A 84 -80.21 23.64 37.92
CA LEU A 84 -80.39 25.02 37.45
C LEU A 84 -81.63 25.61 38.12
N THR A 85 -81.41 26.54 39.06
CA THR A 85 -82.46 27.22 39.85
C THR A 85 -83.40 28.07 38.99
N VAL A 86 -83.04 28.38 37.75
CA VAL A 86 -83.88 29.08 36.77
C VAL A 86 -83.84 28.34 35.43
N LYS A 87 -84.97 27.74 35.06
CA LYS A 87 -85.18 27.05 33.78
C LYS A 87 -85.85 28.00 32.78
N ASN A 88 -85.06 28.85 32.12
CA ASN A 88 -85.49 29.62 30.95
C ASN A 88 -84.95 28.94 29.68
N ASP A 89 -85.74 28.91 28.62
CA ASP A 89 -85.42 28.38 27.29
C ASP A 89 -84.04 28.79 26.76
N PHE A 90 -83.62 30.03 27.00
CA PHE A 90 -82.30 30.50 26.58
C PHE A 90 -81.16 29.76 27.32
N ILE A 91 -81.31 29.53 28.62
CA ILE A 91 -80.33 28.86 29.47
C ILE A 91 -80.25 27.37 29.10
N LEU A 92 -81.40 26.73 28.87
CA LEU A 92 -81.46 25.34 28.44
C LEU A 92 -80.79 25.13 27.07
N LYS A 93 -81.10 25.98 26.08
CA LYS A 93 -80.46 25.93 24.74
C LYS A 93 -78.95 26.18 24.82
N THR A 94 -78.52 27.08 25.69
CA THR A 94 -77.09 27.37 25.88
C THR A 94 -76.37 26.19 26.53
N ASN A 95 -76.97 25.56 27.53
CA ASN A 95 -76.42 24.38 28.18
C ASN A 95 -76.33 23.18 27.20
N GLU A 96 -77.39 22.92 26.44
CA GLU A 96 -77.36 21.89 25.38
C GLU A 96 -76.29 22.18 24.32
N ARG A 97 -76.10 23.45 23.94
CA ARG A 97 -75.06 23.85 22.99
C ARG A 97 -73.67 23.57 23.57
N ILE A 98 -73.41 23.95 24.82
CA ILE A 98 -72.15 23.67 25.51
C ILE A 98 -71.90 22.15 25.58
N GLU A 99 -72.90 21.35 25.93
CA GLU A 99 -72.79 19.89 25.93
C GLU A 99 -72.47 19.32 24.53
N ARG A 100 -73.16 19.76 23.49
CA ARG A 100 -72.90 19.30 22.11
C ARG A 100 -71.49 19.65 21.65
N THR A 101 -71.04 20.88 21.92
CA THR A 101 -69.69 21.35 21.53
C THR A 101 -68.59 20.61 22.32
N SER A 102 -68.85 20.28 23.59
CA SER A 102 -67.93 19.48 24.41
C SER A 102 -67.83 18.02 23.94
N LYS A 103 -68.92 17.44 23.44
CA LYS A 103 -68.97 16.09 22.85
C LYS A 103 -68.25 16.04 21.50
N SER A 104 -68.41 17.06 20.64
CA SER A 104 -67.70 17.09 19.34
C SER A 104 -66.18 17.15 19.53
N SER A 105 -65.69 18.00 20.43
CA SER A 105 -64.26 18.12 20.74
C SER A 105 -63.66 16.81 21.28
N TYR A 106 -64.40 16.03 22.07
CA TYR A 106 -63.94 14.73 22.56
C TYR A 106 -63.81 13.69 21.44
N GLU A 107 -64.79 13.60 20.55
CA GLU A 107 -64.72 12.68 19.41
C GLU A 107 -63.62 13.09 18.42
N GLU A 108 -63.34 14.38 18.26
CA GLU A 108 -62.18 14.89 17.50
C GLU A 108 -60.85 14.40 18.10
N PHE A 109 -60.63 14.53 19.42
CA PHE A 109 -59.42 14.01 20.08
C PHE A 109 -59.29 12.50 19.94
N LYS A 110 -60.40 11.76 20.07
CA LYS A 110 -60.41 10.30 19.94
C LYS A 110 -60.13 9.85 18.51
N ASN A 111 -60.65 10.57 17.51
CA ASN A 111 -60.36 10.33 16.10
C ASN A 111 -58.89 10.60 15.77
N GLU A 112 -58.32 11.71 16.26
CA GLU A 112 -56.91 12.02 16.03
C GLU A 112 -55.99 11.01 16.75
N LEU A 113 -56.35 10.57 17.96
CA LEU A 113 -55.62 9.51 18.66
C LEU A 113 -55.64 8.19 17.88
N ARG A 114 -56.78 7.80 17.31
CA ARG A 114 -56.88 6.62 16.43
C ARG A 114 -56.01 6.78 15.18
N ARG A 115 -56.00 7.97 14.57
CA ARG A 115 -55.17 8.27 13.40
C ARG A 115 -53.67 8.15 13.72
N LEU A 116 -53.22 8.71 14.84
CA LEU A 116 -51.82 8.59 15.29
C LEU A 116 -51.44 7.14 15.64
N GLN A 117 -52.34 6.38 16.26
CA GLN A 117 -52.14 4.94 16.53
C GLN A 117 -52.01 4.12 15.23
N SER A 118 -52.84 4.42 14.24
CA SER A 118 -52.76 3.78 12.92
C SER A 118 -51.44 4.12 12.23
N HIS A 119 -51.03 5.39 12.24
CA HIS A 119 -49.77 5.83 11.65
C HIS A 119 -48.56 5.20 12.35
N ARG A 120 -48.55 5.16 13.69
CA ARG A 120 -47.54 4.45 14.49
C ARG A 120 -47.44 2.98 14.11
N SER A 121 -48.57 2.30 13.98
CA SER A 121 -48.60 0.88 13.60
C SER A 121 -48.03 0.66 12.19
N ALA A 122 -48.33 1.55 11.25
CA ALA A 122 -47.76 1.51 9.90
C ALA A 122 -46.24 1.72 9.89
N LEU A 123 -45.73 2.68 10.66
CA LEU A 123 -44.28 2.91 10.79
C LEU A 123 -43.56 1.73 11.43
N LEU A 124 -44.15 1.11 12.47
CA LEU A 124 -43.59 -0.09 13.08
C LEU A 124 -43.54 -1.28 12.10
N LYS A 125 -44.53 -1.40 11.21
CA LYS A 125 -44.50 -2.39 10.14
C LYS A 125 -43.33 -2.14 9.18
N GLN A 126 -43.15 -0.90 8.72
CA GLN A 126 -42.01 -0.52 7.86
C GLN A 126 -40.66 -0.78 8.54
N VAL A 127 -40.55 -0.53 9.85
CA VAL A 127 -39.34 -0.85 10.63
C VAL A 127 -39.06 -2.34 10.61
N ASN A 128 -40.07 -3.19 10.76
CA ASN A 128 -39.90 -4.64 10.73
C ASN A 128 -39.50 -5.14 9.33
N GLU A 129 -40.05 -4.54 8.27
CA GLU A 129 -39.66 -4.80 6.88
C GLU A 129 -38.18 -4.44 6.64
N LEU A 130 -37.75 -3.24 7.05
CA LEU A 130 -36.34 -2.82 6.93
C LEU A 130 -35.39 -3.67 7.79
N ARG A 131 -35.85 -4.18 8.94
CA ARG A 131 -35.08 -5.13 9.75
C ARG A 131 -34.91 -6.48 9.05
N ALA A 132 -35.95 -6.97 8.39
CA ALA A 132 -35.87 -8.19 7.59
C ALA A 132 -34.89 -8.01 6.42
N GLU A 133 -34.99 -6.91 5.68
CA GLU A 133 -34.07 -6.54 4.60
C GLU A 133 -32.63 -6.45 5.10
N ARG A 134 -32.40 -5.77 6.24
CA ARG A 134 -31.08 -5.69 6.88
C ARG A 134 -30.54 -7.08 7.21
N ASN A 135 -31.36 -7.97 7.77
CA ASN A 135 -30.93 -9.32 8.14
C ASN A 135 -30.56 -10.15 6.91
N GLU A 136 -31.34 -10.07 5.84
CA GLU A 136 -31.03 -10.71 4.56
C GLU A 136 -29.69 -10.19 4.00
N LEU A 137 -29.48 -8.87 4.05
CA LEU A 137 -28.27 -8.23 3.55
C LEU A 137 -27.03 -8.59 4.39
N VAL A 138 -27.18 -8.77 5.71
CA VAL A 138 -26.11 -9.29 6.58
C VAL A 138 -25.72 -10.71 6.17
N VAL A 139 -26.68 -11.56 5.82
CA VAL A 139 -26.41 -12.92 5.33
C VAL A 139 -25.67 -12.87 3.99
N LYS A 140 -26.15 -12.08 3.02
CA LYS A 140 -25.48 -11.89 1.72
C LYS A 140 -24.05 -11.37 1.88
N LYS A 141 -23.84 -10.41 2.78
CA LYS A 141 -22.51 -9.87 3.10
C LYS A 141 -21.58 -10.97 3.62
N LYS A 142 -22.03 -11.83 4.53
CA LYS A 142 -21.20 -12.93 5.06
C LYS A 142 -20.76 -13.90 3.96
N VAL A 143 -21.67 -14.26 3.04
CA VAL A 143 -21.33 -15.12 1.90
C VAL A 143 -20.28 -14.45 1.01
N ALA A 144 -20.45 -13.16 0.71
CA ALA A 144 -19.45 -12.40 -0.04
C ALA A 144 -18.11 -12.26 0.71
N GLU A 145 -18.10 -12.23 2.06
CA GLU A 145 -16.87 -12.19 2.87
C GLU A 145 -16.09 -13.50 2.73
N GLU A 146 -16.80 -14.64 2.74
CA GLU A 146 -16.22 -15.97 2.53
C GLU A 146 -15.67 -16.12 1.11
N GLU A 147 -16.41 -15.67 0.10
CA GLU A 147 -15.98 -15.67 -1.30
C GLU A 147 -14.73 -14.80 -1.50
N HIS A 148 -14.75 -13.56 -1.00
CA HIS A 148 -13.60 -12.66 -1.09
C HIS A 148 -12.37 -13.25 -0.39
N LYS A 149 -12.54 -13.90 0.78
CA LYS A 149 -11.45 -14.59 1.46
C LYS A 149 -10.87 -15.73 0.61
N ALA A 150 -11.72 -16.54 -0.03
CA ALA A 150 -11.28 -17.60 -0.93
C ALA A 150 -10.52 -17.06 -2.15
N ASN A 151 -10.98 -15.93 -2.70
CA ASN A 151 -10.29 -15.23 -3.79
C ASN A 151 -8.90 -14.76 -3.36
N LYS A 152 -8.76 -14.16 -2.17
CA LYS A 152 -7.47 -13.75 -1.61
C LYS A 152 -6.52 -14.91 -1.40
N ASP A 153 -7.00 -16.01 -0.84
CA ASP A 153 -6.17 -17.20 -0.61
C ASP A 153 -5.68 -17.80 -1.93
N THR A 154 -6.51 -17.77 -2.97
CA THR A 154 -6.14 -18.22 -4.33
C THR A 154 -5.14 -17.28 -4.97
N LEU A 155 -5.37 -15.97 -4.90
CA LEU A 155 -4.46 -14.95 -5.41
C LEU A 155 -3.09 -15.05 -4.74
N LYS A 156 -3.04 -15.25 -3.42
CA LYS A 156 -1.79 -15.38 -2.67
C LYS A 156 -0.96 -16.58 -3.10
N LYS A 157 -1.60 -17.73 -3.31
CA LYS A 157 -0.92 -18.93 -3.82
C LYS A 157 -0.35 -18.68 -5.22
N GLU A 158 -1.13 -18.05 -6.10
CA GLU A 158 -0.66 -17.73 -7.45
C GLU A 158 0.47 -16.69 -7.43
N TYR A 159 0.40 -15.71 -6.53
CA TYR A 159 1.47 -14.74 -6.30
C TYR A 159 2.78 -15.42 -5.91
N GLU A 160 2.76 -16.31 -4.92
CA GLU A 160 3.95 -17.06 -4.48
C GLU A 160 4.56 -17.86 -5.65
N LEU A 161 3.72 -18.54 -6.44
CA LEU A 161 4.13 -19.25 -7.64
C LEU A 161 4.72 -18.33 -8.73
N CYS A 162 4.19 -17.13 -8.90
CA CYS A 162 4.71 -16.12 -9.81
C CYS A 162 6.05 -15.57 -9.34
N VAL A 163 6.20 -15.28 -8.05
CA VAL A 163 7.46 -14.81 -7.46
C VAL A 163 8.55 -15.87 -7.62
N ASP A 164 8.24 -17.13 -7.33
CA ASP A 164 9.19 -18.23 -7.48
C ASP A 164 9.64 -18.41 -8.94
N ALA A 165 8.68 -18.42 -9.87
CA ALA A 165 8.97 -18.55 -11.30
C ALA A 165 9.80 -17.36 -11.82
N TRP A 166 9.46 -16.13 -11.41
CA TRP A 166 10.24 -14.94 -11.73
C TRP A 166 11.65 -15.01 -11.14
N GLY A 167 11.79 -15.47 -9.90
CA GLY A 167 13.07 -15.66 -9.23
C GLY A 167 13.95 -16.67 -9.98
N GLN A 168 13.38 -17.73 -10.52
CA GLN A 168 14.11 -18.67 -11.39
C GLN A 168 14.55 -18.02 -12.70
N ILE A 169 13.73 -17.16 -13.31
CA ILE A 169 14.10 -16.39 -14.51
C ILE A 169 15.28 -15.47 -14.19
N ALA A 170 15.18 -14.69 -13.10
CA ALA A 170 16.23 -13.77 -12.67
C ALA A 170 17.54 -14.51 -12.41
N LYS A 171 17.51 -15.63 -11.68
CA LYS A 171 18.69 -16.49 -11.44
C LYS A 171 19.34 -16.99 -12.73
N LYS A 172 18.56 -17.29 -13.78
CA LYS A 172 19.12 -17.71 -15.08
C LYS A 172 19.83 -16.56 -15.80
N PHE A 173 19.34 -15.32 -15.67
CA PHE A 173 20.07 -14.15 -16.16
C PHE A 173 21.35 -13.92 -15.37
N GLU A 174 21.32 -14.08 -14.04
CA GLU A 174 22.51 -13.99 -13.20
C GLU A 174 23.53 -15.09 -13.53
N ALA A 175 23.05 -16.31 -13.82
CA ALA A 175 23.89 -17.43 -14.23
C ALA A 175 24.50 -17.28 -15.63
N TYR A 176 24.11 -16.28 -16.43
CA TYR A 176 24.59 -16.11 -17.82
C TYR A 176 26.13 -16.00 -17.90
N TYR A 177 26.74 -15.40 -16.87
CA TYR A 177 28.19 -15.29 -16.77
C TYR A 177 28.79 -16.12 -15.62
N ALA A 178 27.97 -16.81 -14.83
CA ALA A 178 28.44 -17.58 -13.68
C ALA A 178 29.47 -18.64 -14.12
N PHE A 179 30.59 -18.72 -13.39
CA PHE A 179 31.69 -19.66 -13.60
C PHE A 179 32.34 -19.60 -15.00
N LYS A 180 32.10 -18.54 -15.77
CA LYS A 180 32.83 -18.31 -17.01
C LYS A 180 34.15 -17.62 -16.71
N ASP A 181 35.23 -18.30 -17.03
CA ASP A 181 36.55 -17.70 -17.11
C ASP A 181 36.58 -16.64 -18.21
N CYS A 182 37.41 -15.62 -18.01
CA CYS A 182 37.69 -14.60 -19.02
C CYS A 182 39.19 -14.54 -19.30
N ASP A 183 39.58 -13.87 -20.38
CA ASP A 183 40.98 -13.75 -20.77
C ASP A 183 41.82 -12.88 -19.81
N LEU A 184 41.17 -12.19 -18.86
CA LEU A 184 41.82 -11.36 -17.86
C LEU A 184 42.12 -12.17 -16.59
N GLU A 185 43.38 -12.57 -16.43
CA GLU A 185 43.86 -13.38 -15.30
C GLU A 185 43.44 -12.81 -13.93
N GLN A 186 43.60 -11.50 -13.74
CA GLN A 186 43.22 -10.83 -12.49
C GLN A 186 41.74 -10.98 -12.16
N VAL A 187 40.87 -10.93 -13.17
CA VAL A 187 39.43 -11.09 -12.97
C VAL A 187 39.12 -12.50 -12.50
N ASN A 188 39.73 -13.52 -13.11
CA ASN A 188 39.57 -14.91 -12.69
C ASN A 188 40.11 -15.12 -11.27
N MET A 189 41.19 -14.44 -10.90
CA MET A 189 41.73 -14.48 -9.54
C MET A 189 40.76 -13.88 -8.52
N TRP A 190 40.17 -12.71 -8.80
CA TRP A 190 39.15 -12.10 -7.93
C TRP A 190 37.86 -12.90 -7.84
N MET A 191 37.46 -13.59 -8.91
CA MET A 191 36.27 -14.45 -8.92
C MET A 191 36.52 -15.84 -8.32
N ARG A 192 37.78 -16.20 -8.02
CA ARG A 192 38.14 -17.51 -7.48
C ARG A 192 37.53 -17.69 -6.08
N GLY A 193 36.79 -18.77 -5.87
CA GLY A 193 36.19 -19.10 -4.58
C GLY A 193 34.82 -18.47 -4.33
N LEU A 194 34.23 -17.77 -5.31
CA LEU A 194 32.83 -17.40 -5.25
C LEU A 194 31.92 -18.63 -5.29
N SER A 195 30.92 -18.65 -4.40
CA SER A 195 29.96 -19.76 -4.28
C SER A 195 29.05 -19.89 -5.50
N GLU A 196 28.65 -18.77 -6.10
CA GLU A 196 27.70 -18.74 -7.21
C GLU A 196 28.35 -18.34 -8.54
N GLY A 197 29.69 -18.21 -8.56
CA GLY A 197 30.47 -18.02 -9.78
C GLY A 197 30.37 -16.64 -10.40
N GLY A 198 29.90 -15.63 -9.64
CA GLY A 198 29.84 -14.24 -10.07
C GLY A 198 28.42 -13.75 -10.38
N THR A 199 27.52 -13.83 -9.39
CA THR A 199 26.21 -13.15 -9.44
C THR A 199 26.35 -11.64 -9.30
N LEU A 200 25.26 -10.88 -9.54
CA LEU A 200 25.29 -9.43 -9.43
C LEU A 200 25.75 -8.96 -8.03
N THR A 201 25.32 -9.67 -6.98
CA THR A 201 25.71 -9.37 -5.60
C THR A 201 27.17 -9.67 -5.35
N GLU A 202 27.66 -10.85 -5.77
CA GLU A 202 29.07 -11.24 -5.61
C GLU A 202 30.00 -10.27 -6.36
N ILE A 203 29.68 -9.91 -7.61
CA ILE A 203 30.48 -8.96 -8.39
C ILE A 203 30.49 -7.57 -7.72
N ARG A 204 29.35 -7.09 -7.21
CA ARG A 204 29.30 -5.83 -6.44
C ARG A 204 30.23 -5.89 -5.23
N GLN A 205 30.26 -7.01 -4.51
CA GLN A 205 31.12 -7.17 -3.34
C GLN A 205 32.61 -7.20 -3.72
N ILE A 206 32.99 -7.92 -4.78
CA ILE A 206 34.38 -7.94 -5.28
C ILE A 206 34.84 -6.52 -5.62
N VAL A 207 34.02 -5.79 -6.39
CA VAL A 207 34.33 -4.43 -6.80
C VAL A 207 34.54 -3.53 -5.58
N LEU A 208 33.66 -3.62 -4.60
CA LEU A 208 33.72 -2.80 -3.39
C LEU A 208 34.90 -3.15 -2.48
N LYS A 209 35.22 -4.43 -2.30
CA LYS A 209 36.17 -4.91 -1.28
C LYS A 209 37.58 -5.19 -1.79
N MET A 210 37.77 -5.43 -3.08
CA MET A 210 39.06 -5.89 -3.61
C MET A 210 39.49 -5.05 -4.81
N ALA A 211 38.70 -5.05 -5.88
CA ALA A 211 39.15 -4.45 -7.14
C ALA A 211 39.40 -2.93 -7.05
N ASN A 212 38.64 -2.21 -6.23
CA ASN A 212 38.88 -0.79 -5.97
C ASN A 212 40.17 -0.57 -5.15
N GLU A 213 40.44 -1.41 -4.17
CA GLU A 213 41.61 -1.31 -3.29
C GLU A 213 42.90 -1.65 -4.05
N ASP A 214 42.91 -2.75 -4.80
CA ASP A 214 44.06 -3.17 -5.62
C ASP A 214 44.45 -2.10 -6.65
N VAL A 215 43.45 -1.52 -7.34
CA VAL A 215 43.69 -0.42 -8.29
C VAL A 215 44.20 0.83 -7.58
N ALA A 216 43.70 1.14 -6.39
CA ALA A 216 44.17 2.28 -5.61
C ALA A 216 45.64 2.09 -5.19
N HIS A 217 46.00 0.92 -4.68
CA HIS A 217 47.38 0.57 -4.31
C HIS A 217 48.34 0.63 -5.51
N ALA A 218 47.97 0.03 -6.65
CA ALA A 218 48.80 0.09 -7.85
C ALA A 218 48.94 1.53 -8.39
N THR A 219 47.89 2.35 -8.27
CA THR A 219 47.94 3.76 -8.64
C THR A 219 48.88 4.55 -7.74
N GLN A 220 48.84 4.30 -6.43
CA GLN A 220 49.75 4.92 -5.47
C GLN A 220 51.21 4.53 -5.76
N ASN A 221 51.50 3.23 -5.88
CA ASN A 221 52.85 2.73 -6.19
C ASN A 221 53.39 3.31 -7.50
N PHE A 222 52.57 3.36 -8.56
CA PHE A 222 52.94 4.01 -9.82
C PHE A 222 53.30 5.48 -9.62
N ASN A 223 52.51 6.23 -8.85
CA ASN A 223 52.76 7.65 -8.61
C ASN A 223 54.04 7.89 -7.79
N GLU A 224 54.32 7.04 -6.79
CA GLU A 224 55.56 7.10 -6.00
C GLU A 224 56.79 6.86 -6.88
N ILE A 225 56.79 5.79 -7.68
CA ILE A 225 57.88 5.48 -8.62
C ILE A 225 58.02 6.57 -9.68
N LYS A 226 56.91 7.11 -10.19
CA LYS A 226 56.91 8.22 -11.15
C LYS A 226 57.56 9.47 -10.55
N ASN A 227 57.21 9.83 -9.32
CA ASN A 227 57.77 11.01 -8.65
C ASN A 227 59.28 10.85 -8.43
N GLU A 228 59.72 9.67 -7.96
CA GLU A 228 61.13 9.37 -7.79
C GLU A 228 61.87 9.37 -9.13
N PHE A 229 61.32 8.75 -10.17
CA PHE A 229 61.89 8.74 -11.51
C PHE A 229 62.06 10.15 -12.07
N GLN A 230 61.06 11.03 -11.90
CA GLN A 230 61.14 12.41 -12.37
C GLN A 230 62.21 13.22 -11.63
N LEU A 231 62.42 12.97 -10.33
CA LEU A 231 63.48 13.61 -9.55
C LEU A 231 64.86 13.29 -10.14
N TYR A 232 65.20 12.01 -10.32
CA TYR A 232 66.50 11.61 -10.86
C TYR A 232 66.64 11.97 -12.34
N LYS A 233 65.55 11.93 -13.12
CA LYS A 233 65.55 12.40 -14.50
C LYS A 233 65.93 13.88 -14.58
N ARG A 234 65.39 14.74 -13.70
CA ARG A 234 65.73 16.17 -13.64
C ARG A 234 67.19 16.36 -13.23
N ARG A 235 67.65 15.73 -12.15
CA ARG A 235 69.07 15.83 -11.71
C ARG A 235 70.07 15.50 -12.82
N VAL A 236 69.81 14.43 -13.58
CA VAL A 236 70.67 14.06 -14.71
C VAL A 236 70.56 15.07 -15.86
N GLN A 237 69.37 15.59 -16.14
CA GLN A 237 69.17 16.62 -17.16
C GLN A 237 69.89 17.93 -16.75
N ASP A 238 69.73 18.38 -15.52
CA ASP A 238 70.34 19.60 -14.99
C ASP A 238 71.87 19.54 -15.06
N ALA A 239 72.49 18.40 -14.72
CA ALA A 239 73.92 18.18 -14.86
C ALA A 239 74.39 18.24 -16.33
N HIS A 240 73.58 17.76 -17.27
CA HIS A 240 73.87 17.89 -18.70
C HIS A 240 73.69 19.32 -19.22
N ASP A 241 72.68 20.04 -18.75
CA ASP A 241 72.36 21.41 -19.18
C ASP A 241 73.38 22.42 -18.65
N THR A 242 73.78 22.26 -17.38
CA THR A 242 74.80 23.11 -16.72
C THR A 242 76.23 22.72 -17.06
N LYS A 243 76.45 21.49 -17.56
CA LYS A 243 77.76 20.85 -17.75
C LYS A 243 78.56 20.68 -16.45
N GLU A 244 77.88 20.75 -15.30
CA GLU A 244 78.45 20.47 -13.97
C GLU A 244 78.03 19.05 -13.56
N TYR A 245 79.00 18.17 -13.32
CA TYR A 245 78.76 16.77 -12.99
C TYR A 245 79.17 16.49 -11.54
N PRO A 246 78.21 16.43 -10.60
CA PRO A 246 78.49 16.05 -9.22
C PRO A 246 79.05 14.62 -9.14
N ASP A 247 79.77 14.30 -8.07
CA ASP A 247 80.28 12.94 -7.81
C ASP A 247 79.16 11.88 -7.78
N SER A 248 77.93 12.28 -7.47
CA SER A 248 76.74 11.41 -7.48
C SER A 248 76.20 11.12 -8.89
N PHE A 249 76.65 11.80 -9.95
CA PHE A 249 76.04 11.76 -11.28
C PHE A 249 75.91 10.33 -11.84
N SER A 250 76.96 9.52 -11.71
CA SER A 250 76.94 8.12 -12.15
C SER A 250 75.88 7.30 -11.41
N SER A 251 75.72 7.54 -10.10
CA SER A 251 74.69 6.89 -9.27
C SER A 251 73.28 7.39 -9.58
N ASP A 252 73.11 8.69 -9.83
CA ASP A 252 71.83 9.30 -10.22
C ASP A 252 71.36 8.78 -11.59
N LYS A 253 72.29 8.62 -12.55
CA LYS A 253 72.03 8.03 -13.87
C LYS A 253 71.62 6.56 -13.77
N ALA A 254 72.35 5.77 -12.97
CA ALA A 254 72.01 4.36 -12.74
C ALA A 254 70.63 4.23 -12.05
N ARG A 255 70.33 5.08 -11.07
CA ARG A 255 69.04 5.10 -10.38
C ARG A 255 67.90 5.50 -11.31
N ARG A 256 68.09 6.51 -12.17
CA ARG A 256 67.13 6.89 -13.22
C ARG A 256 66.82 5.72 -14.15
N ASP A 257 67.84 5.02 -14.65
CA ASP A 257 67.66 3.93 -15.61
C ASP A 257 66.95 2.73 -14.97
N TYR A 258 67.27 2.40 -13.72
CA TYR A 258 66.53 1.43 -12.91
C TYR A 258 65.06 1.83 -12.71
N LEU A 259 64.82 3.08 -12.30
CA LEU A 259 63.47 3.60 -12.05
C LEU A 259 62.64 3.68 -13.33
N LYS A 260 63.25 3.84 -14.51
CA LYS A 260 62.56 3.78 -15.80
C LYS A 260 61.94 2.39 -16.04
N ILE A 261 62.68 1.33 -15.74
CA ILE A 261 62.20 -0.05 -15.85
C ILE A 261 61.04 -0.27 -14.88
N LYS A 262 61.25 0.09 -13.60
CA LYS A 262 60.22 -0.02 -12.56
C LYS A 262 58.97 0.79 -12.85
N HIS A 263 59.12 1.97 -13.44
CA HIS A 263 58.00 2.82 -13.86
C HIS A 263 57.15 2.13 -14.93
N ASN A 264 57.78 1.50 -15.92
CA ASN A 264 57.06 0.79 -16.97
C ASN A 264 56.35 -0.45 -16.40
N GLU A 265 57.02 -1.24 -15.55
CA GLU A 265 56.41 -2.37 -14.85
C GLU A 265 55.19 -1.94 -14.03
N ALA A 266 55.31 -0.86 -13.25
CA ALA A 266 54.21 -0.34 -12.42
C ALA A 266 53.06 0.24 -13.26
N PHE A 267 53.38 0.84 -14.42
CA PHE A 267 52.37 1.33 -15.36
C PHE A 267 51.55 0.16 -15.94
N ASP A 268 52.24 -0.89 -16.41
CA ASP A 268 51.60 -2.05 -17.02
C ASP A 268 50.73 -2.79 -16.00
N GLU A 269 51.21 -2.96 -14.76
CA GLU A 269 50.44 -3.56 -13.67
C GLU A 269 49.18 -2.75 -13.35
N ARG A 270 49.31 -1.43 -13.19
CA ARG A 270 48.16 -0.54 -12.98
C ARG A 270 47.16 -0.64 -14.13
N LYS A 271 47.64 -0.68 -15.37
CA LYS A 271 46.80 -0.79 -16.56
C LYS A 271 46.01 -2.09 -16.55
N LYS A 272 46.66 -3.23 -16.27
CA LYS A 272 46.00 -4.55 -16.16
C LYS A 272 44.89 -4.55 -15.10
N LEU A 273 45.16 -4.02 -13.91
CA LEU A 273 44.17 -3.96 -12.82
C LEU A 273 42.99 -3.03 -13.17
N MET A 274 43.26 -1.90 -13.83
CA MET A 274 42.20 -1.00 -14.30
C MET A 274 41.32 -1.64 -15.36
N GLU A 275 41.90 -2.36 -16.32
CA GLU A 275 41.17 -3.12 -17.35
C GLU A 275 40.30 -4.22 -16.72
N ALA A 276 40.88 -5.01 -15.81
CA ALA A 276 40.17 -6.04 -15.04
C ALA A 276 38.98 -5.48 -14.26
N ARG A 277 39.18 -4.36 -13.55
CA ARG A 277 38.10 -3.70 -12.80
C ARG A 277 37.01 -3.16 -13.72
N THR A 278 37.40 -2.56 -14.84
CA THR A 278 36.46 -2.02 -15.83
C THR A 278 35.60 -3.14 -16.41
N PHE A 279 36.20 -4.30 -16.71
CA PHE A 279 35.47 -5.49 -17.13
C PHE A 279 34.41 -5.93 -16.11
N LEU A 280 34.75 -5.98 -14.81
CA LEU A 280 33.77 -6.31 -13.77
C LEU A 280 32.64 -5.28 -13.67
N TYR A 281 32.93 -3.99 -13.84
CA TYR A 281 31.88 -2.95 -13.90
C TYR A 281 30.94 -3.17 -15.09
N THR A 282 31.47 -3.42 -16.28
CA THR A 282 30.68 -3.71 -17.48
C THR A 282 29.77 -4.92 -17.26
N ARG A 283 30.33 -6.04 -16.77
CA ARG A 283 29.57 -7.27 -16.49
C ARG A 283 28.48 -7.04 -15.43
N ARG A 284 28.78 -6.28 -14.38
CA ARG A 284 27.80 -5.88 -13.35
C ARG A 284 26.65 -5.09 -13.97
N ASP A 285 26.96 -4.11 -14.81
CA ASP A 285 25.97 -3.21 -15.39
C ASP A 285 25.11 -3.91 -16.44
N GLU A 286 25.67 -4.85 -17.20
CA GLU A 286 24.91 -5.74 -18.08
C GLU A 286 23.94 -6.63 -17.31
N LEU A 287 24.39 -7.32 -16.25
CA LEU A 287 23.54 -8.14 -15.39
C LEU A 287 22.41 -7.31 -14.76
N LYS A 288 22.75 -6.14 -14.23
CA LYS A 288 21.79 -5.18 -13.71
C LYS A 288 20.76 -4.80 -14.78
N GLY A 289 21.21 -4.48 -15.99
CA GLY A 289 20.34 -4.13 -17.11
C GLY A 289 19.39 -5.25 -17.51
N TYR A 290 19.82 -6.52 -17.47
CA TYR A 290 18.94 -7.66 -17.73
C TYR A 290 17.85 -7.80 -16.66
N ILE A 291 18.22 -7.70 -15.38
CA ILE A 291 17.27 -7.77 -14.25
C ILE A 291 16.27 -6.61 -14.32
N GLU A 292 16.74 -5.40 -14.59
CA GLU A 292 15.88 -4.22 -14.73
C GLU A 292 14.86 -4.35 -15.87
N ARG A 293 15.22 -4.99 -16.98
CA ARG A 293 14.29 -5.23 -18.11
C ARG A 293 13.17 -6.20 -17.79
N ILE A 294 13.40 -7.16 -16.89
CA ILE A 294 12.39 -8.15 -16.49
C ILE A 294 11.64 -7.73 -15.22
N GLN A 295 12.11 -6.71 -14.51
CA GLN A 295 11.47 -6.19 -13.30
C GLN A 295 10.00 -5.78 -13.50
N PRO A 296 9.58 -5.16 -14.62
CA PRO A 296 8.17 -4.85 -14.86
C PRO A 296 7.27 -6.09 -14.96
N LEU A 297 7.85 -7.26 -15.21
CA LEU A 297 7.11 -8.53 -15.25
C LEU A 297 6.95 -9.17 -13.86
N HIS A 298 7.59 -8.62 -12.82
CA HIS A 298 7.41 -9.11 -11.46
C HIS A 298 5.96 -8.85 -10.99
N PRO A 299 5.30 -9.79 -10.27
CA PRO A 299 3.90 -9.62 -9.85
C PRO A 299 3.64 -8.37 -9.01
N ASP A 300 4.61 -7.91 -8.21
CA ASP A 300 4.55 -6.62 -7.49
C ASP A 300 4.23 -5.44 -8.41
N ALA A 301 4.76 -5.41 -9.64
CA ALA A 301 4.51 -4.30 -10.57
C ALA A 301 3.04 -4.22 -10.97
N GLY A 302 2.36 -5.38 -11.11
CA GLY A 302 0.93 -5.45 -11.37
C GLY A 302 0.10 -4.95 -10.18
N ILE A 303 0.46 -5.37 -8.96
CA ILE A 303 -0.21 -4.90 -7.73
C ILE A 303 -0.02 -3.39 -7.56
N ASP A 304 1.20 -2.89 -7.71
CA ASP A 304 1.52 -1.47 -7.55
C ASP A 304 0.76 -0.63 -8.60
N SER A 305 0.65 -1.10 -9.84
CA SER A 305 -0.11 -0.41 -10.90
C SER A 305 -1.60 -0.35 -10.59
N LEU A 306 -2.22 -1.47 -10.20
CA LEU A 306 -3.64 -1.49 -9.82
C LEU A 306 -3.90 -0.64 -8.58
N PHE A 307 -3.00 -0.71 -7.60
CA PHE A 307 -3.07 0.13 -6.41
C PHE A 307 -3.03 1.61 -6.78
N GLU A 308 -2.11 2.04 -7.65
CA GLU A 308 -2.01 3.42 -8.10
C GLU A 308 -3.28 3.87 -8.85
N MET A 309 -3.85 3.03 -9.72
CA MET A 309 -5.11 3.33 -10.42
C MET A 309 -6.28 3.53 -9.45
N LEU A 310 -6.40 2.66 -8.44
CA LEU A 310 -7.53 2.66 -7.51
C LEU A 310 -7.39 3.70 -6.38
N SER A 311 -6.16 4.13 -6.08
CA SER A 311 -5.86 5.13 -5.06
C SER A 311 -6.22 6.56 -5.46
N LEU A 312 -6.57 6.80 -6.74
CA LEU A 312 -6.94 8.14 -7.22
C LEU A 312 -8.27 8.63 -6.62
N ASP A 313 -9.21 7.73 -6.36
CA ASP A 313 -10.58 8.10 -5.97
C ASP A 313 -10.87 7.99 -4.46
N ARG A 314 -10.13 7.15 -3.71
CA ARG A 314 -10.28 6.95 -2.26
C ARG A 314 -9.00 6.49 -1.59
N ALA A 315 -8.92 6.64 -0.25
CA ALA A 315 -7.90 5.98 0.57
C ALA A 315 -8.03 4.46 0.41
N PHE A 316 -7.19 3.90 -0.45
CA PHE A 316 -7.20 2.50 -0.86
C PHE A 316 -6.17 1.72 -0.05
N ASP A 317 -6.50 0.50 0.37
CA ASP A 317 -5.60 -0.38 1.10
C ASP A 317 -5.42 -1.71 0.35
N ALA A 318 -4.25 -1.88 -0.27
CA ALA A 318 -3.89 -3.09 -1.00
C ALA A 318 -3.98 -4.35 -0.14
N TRP A 319 -3.66 -4.24 1.16
CA TRP A 319 -3.74 -5.38 2.08
C TRP A 319 -5.17 -5.87 2.27
N SER A 320 -6.10 -4.92 2.43
CA SER A 320 -7.52 -5.24 2.57
C SER A 320 -8.05 -6.01 1.37
N ILE A 321 -7.60 -5.70 0.17
CA ILE A 321 -8.16 -6.23 -1.09
C ILE A 321 -7.44 -7.48 -1.56
N PHE A 322 -6.11 -7.42 -1.66
CA PHE A 322 -5.31 -8.50 -2.22
C PHE A 322 -4.72 -9.41 -1.14
N GLY A 323 -4.56 -8.92 0.09
CA GLY A 323 -3.90 -9.68 1.16
C GLY A 323 -2.40 -9.89 0.92
N ILE A 324 -1.83 -9.09 0.02
CA ILE A 324 -0.43 -9.12 -0.38
C ILE A 324 0.09 -7.68 -0.30
N ASN A 325 1.23 -7.51 0.37
CA ASN A 325 1.95 -6.24 0.37
C ASN A 325 3.21 -6.37 -0.50
N THR A 326 3.35 -5.48 -1.47
CA THR A 326 4.54 -5.39 -2.33
C THR A 326 5.77 -4.98 -1.54
N ALA A 327 6.96 -5.19 -2.10
CA ALA A 327 8.20 -4.69 -1.49
C ALA A 327 8.17 -3.17 -1.28
N LYS A 328 7.60 -2.42 -2.23
CA LYS A 328 7.41 -0.96 -2.16
C LYS A 328 6.53 -0.57 -0.98
N GLN A 329 5.39 -1.24 -0.82
CA GLN A 329 4.45 -0.99 0.28
C GLN A 329 5.03 -1.36 1.65
N LYS A 330 5.71 -2.51 1.76
CA LYS A 330 6.41 -2.91 2.99
C LYS A 330 7.46 -1.88 3.40
N ARG A 331 8.26 -1.40 2.45
CA ARG A 331 9.28 -0.37 2.72
C ARG A 331 8.64 0.93 3.22
N LYS A 332 7.60 1.41 2.54
CA LYS A 332 6.85 2.62 2.93
C LYS A 332 6.30 2.51 4.35
N TYR A 333 5.72 1.36 4.71
CA TYR A 333 5.25 1.09 6.07
C TYR A 333 6.35 1.23 7.12
N TRP A 334 7.54 0.68 6.87
CA TRP A 334 8.67 0.77 7.80
C TRP A 334 9.23 2.19 7.91
N GLU A 335 9.33 2.92 6.80
CA GLU A 335 9.75 4.32 6.78
C GLU A 335 8.78 5.21 7.58
N GLU A 336 7.47 5.00 7.42
CA GLU A 336 6.46 5.73 8.19
C GLU A 336 6.49 5.37 9.68
N LYS A 337 6.75 4.10 10.02
CA LYS A 337 6.90 3.64 11.40
C LYS A 337 8.10 4.29 12.08
N GLN A 338 9.25 4.37 11.39
CA GLN A 338 10.46 5.03 11.90
C GLN A 338 10.24 6.52 12.16
N LYS A 339 9.60 7.23 11.22
CA LYS A 339 9.24 8.65 11.38
C LYS A 339 8.29 8.90 12.55
N ARG A 340 7.40 7.96 12.86
CA ARG A 340 6.52 8.04 14.04
C ARG A 340 7.31 7.86 15.33
N SER A 341 8.22 6.88 15.40
CA SER A 341 9.08 6.71 16.58
C SER A 341 9.98 7.91 16.85
N GLU A 342 10.47 8.59 15.80
CA GLU A 342 11.30 9.80 15.93
C GLU A 342 10.51 11.04 16.36
N LYS A 343 9.17 11.06 16.19
CA LYS A 343 8.31 12.16 16.65
C LYS A 343 7.95 12.08 18.15
N TYR A 344 8.23 10.97 18.79
CA TYR A 344 7.97 10.74 20.23
C TYR A 344 9.26 10.64 21.06
N VAL A 345 10.38 11.07 20.48
CA VAL A 345 11.66 11.35 21.15
C VAL A 345 11.89 12.85 21.06
#